data_AF-A0A7Y8WI17-F1
#
_entry.id   AF-A0A7Y8WI17-F1
#
_cell.length_a   1.000
_cell.length_b   1.000
_cell.length_c   1.000
_cell.angle_alpha   90.00
_cell.angle_beta   90.00
_cell.angle_gamma   90.00
#
_symmetry.space_group_name_H-M   'P 1'
#
loop_
_entity.id
_entity.type
_entity.pdbx_description
1 polymer ?
#
loop_
_entity_poly.entity_id
_entity_poly.type
_entity_poly.pdbx_seq_one_letter_code
_entity_poly.pdbx_strand_id
1 'polypeptide(L)' 'MKTNKSIQIENTKLLMDIVELKIKLSELFNQTGPNTSEYVSLKINLDFLMNEYFEEKIEHLM' A
#
# COMPACT_ATOMS: atom_id res chain seq x y z
N MET A 1 17.15 25.08 21.94
CA MET A 1 17.40 23.64 21.80
C MET A 1 17.04 23.24 20.37
N LYS A 2 17.94 22.57 19.65
CA LYS A 2 17.79 22.26 18.23
C LYS A 2 16.65 21.26 18.03
N THR A 3 15.71 21.65 17.18
CA THR A 3 14.57 20.85 16.69
C THR A 3 15.07 19.67 15.88
N ASN A 4 15.31 18.53 16.52
CA ASN A 4 15.42 17.26 15.82
C ASN A 4 14.01 16.69 15.64
N LYS A 5 13.20 17.35 14.81
CA LYS A 5 12.05 16.69 14.20
C LYS A 5 12.68 15.66 13.27
N SER A 6 12.72 14.42 13.73
CA SER A 6 13.03 13.27 12.90
C SER A 6 12.18 13.42 11.64
N ILE A 7 12.81 13.75 10.51
CA ILE A 7 12.17 13.62 9.21
C ILE A 7 12.17 12.12 9.00
N GLN A 8 11.16 11.45 9.56
CA GLN A 8 10.83 10.07 9.21
C GLN A 8 10.52 10.10 7.72
N ILE A 9 11.47 9.60 6.93
CA ILE A 9 11.36 9.57 5.48
C ILE A 9 10.25 8.57 5.18
N GLU A 10 9.09 9.08 4.78
CA GLU A 10 7.97 8.28 4.34
C GLU A 10 8.42 7.32 3.23
N ASN A 11 8.01 6.06 3.30
CA ASN A 11 8.31 5.07 2.28
C ASN A 11 7.47 5.33 1.02
N THR A 12 7.90 6.31 0.26
CA THR A 12 7.26 6.74 -1.00
C THR A 12 7.14 5.61 -2.03
N LYS A 13 8.07 4.65 -2.01
CA LYS A 13 7.99 3.46 -2.85
C LYS A 13 6.79 2.59 -2.48
N LEU A 14 6.63 2.27 -1.19
CA LEU A 14 5.47 1.51 -0.70
C LEU A 14 4.14 2.18 -1.07
N LEU A 15 4.08 3.50 -0.95
CA LEU A 15 2.90 4.27 -1.36
C LEU A 15 2.62 4.19 -2.87
N MET A 16 3.66 4.28 -3.71
CA MET A 16 3.52 4.11 -5.16
C MET A 16 3.03 2.70 -5.50
N ASP A 17 3.64 1.68 -4.90
CA ASP A 17 3.27 0.28 -5.13
C ASP A 17 1.79 0.03 -4.74
N ILE A 18 1.32 0.59 -3.62
CA ILE A 18 -0.09 0.55 -3.20
C ILE A 18 -1.01 1.22 -4.23
N VAL A 19 -0.63 2.40 -4.74
CA VAL A 19 -1.44 3.16 -5.71
C VAL A 19 -1.54 2.41 -7.04
N GLU A 20 -0.42 1.94 -7.57
CA GLU A 20 -0.38 1.17 -8.82
C GLU A 20 -1.22 -0.10 -8.72
N LEU A 21 -1.13 -0.80 -7.59
CA LEU A 21 -1.89 -2.03 -7.37
C LEU A 21 -3.41 -1.77 -7.27
N LYS A 22 -3.81 -0.65 -6.66
CA LYS A 22 -5.23 -0.21 -6.63
C LYS A 22 -5.76 0.11 -8.02
N ILE A 23 -4.97 0.78 -8.86
CA ILE A 23 -5.33 1.07 -10.25
C ILE A 23 -5.52 -0.24 -11.01
N LYS A 24 -4.53 -1.15 -10.93
CA LYS A 24 -4.59 -2.44 -11.63
C LYS A 24 -5.80 -3.28 -11.18
N LEU A 25 -6.10 -3.32 -9.88
CA LEU A 25 -7.29 -4.00 -9.37
C LEU A 25 -8.59 -3.39 -9.92
N SER A 26 -8.68 -2.06 -9.98
CA SER A 26 -9.86 -1.39 -10.55
C SER A 26 -10.04 -1.72 -12.03
N GLU A 27 -8.96 -1.75 -12.80
CA GLU A 27 -9.00 -2.14 -14.21
C GLU A 27 -9.44 -3.59 -14.37
N LEU A 28 -8.84 -4.50 -13.59
CA LEU A 28 -9.14 -5.93 -13.66
C LEU A 28 -10.56 -6.25 -13.21
N PHE A 29 -11.07 -5.53 -12.20
CA PHE A 29 -12.48 -5.62 -11.78
C PHE A 29 -13.41 -5.25 -12.93
N ASN A 30 -13.12 -4.16 -13.64
CA ASN A 30 -13.94 -3.70 -14.76
C ASN A 30 -13.86 -4.64 -15.98
N GLN A 31 -12.72 -5.30 -16.18
CA GLN A 31 -12.50 -6.21 -17.33
C GLN A 31 -13.05 -7.62 -17.09
N THR A 32 -12.78 -8.18 -15.92
CA THR A 32 -12.98 -9.62 -15.64
C THR A 32 -13.81 -9.91 -14.39
N GLY A 33 -14.12 -8.86 -13.61
CA GLY A 33 -14.77 -9.00 -12.31
C GLY A 33 -13.83 -9.47 -11.20
N PRO A 34 -14.34 -9.59 -9.97
CA PRO A 34 -13.54 -9.87 -8.78
C PRO A 34 -13.19 -11.35 -8.58
N ASN A 35 -13.77 -12.26 -9.38
CA ASN A 35 -13.69 -13.70 -9.15
C ASN A 35 -12.54 -14.39 -9.90
N THR A 36 -11.67 -13.63 -10.57
CA THR A 36 -10.48 -14.20 -11.20
C THR A 36 -9.38 -14.46 -10.18
N SER A 37 -8.60 -15.51 -10.41
CA SER A 37 -7.45 -15.83 -9.56
C SER A 37 -6.43 -14.68 -9.53
N GLU A 38 -6.26 -13.96 -10.64
CA GLU A 38 -5.41 -12.78 -10.71
C GLU A 38 -5.93 -11.66 -9.81
N TYR A 39 -7.22 -11.33 -9.86
CA TYR A 39 -7.80 -10.28 -9.01
C TYR A 39 -7.66 -10.63 -7.53
N VAL A 40 -7.98 -11.87 -7.15
CA VAL A 40 -7.84 -12.33 -5.77
C VAL A 40 -6.39 -12.24 -5.30
N SER A 41 -5.43 -12.66 -6.14
CA SER A 41 -4.00 -12.61 -5.81
C SER A 41 -3.52 -11.17 -5.62
N LEU A 42 -3.90 -10.26 -6.52
CA LEU A 42 -3.56 -8.84 -6.42
C LEU A 42 -4.21 -8.19 -5.19
N LYS A 43 -5.43 -8.60 -4.83
CA LYS A 43 -6.12 -8.08 -3.64
C LYS A 43 -5.42 -8.50 -2.34
N ILE A 44 -4.97 -9.75 -2.26
CA ILE A 44 -4.17 -10.24 -1.13
C ILE A 44 -2.86 -9.47 -1.02
N ASN A 45 -2.17 -9.24 -2.14
CA ASN A 45 -0.94 -8.45 -2.15
C ASN A 45 -1.19 -6.99 -1.70
N LEU A 46 -2.33 -6.41 -2.08
CA LEU A 46 -2.70 -5.07 -1.62
C LEU A 46 -2.90 -5.03 -0.11
N ASP A 47 -3.57 -6.03 0.44
CA ASP A 47 -3.81 -6.12 1.89
C ASP A 47 -2.49 -6.25 2.66
N PHE A 48 -1.52 -6.98 2.11
CA PHE A 48 -0.17 -7.07 2.66
C PHE A 48 0.55 -5.71 2.69
N LEU A 49 0.60 -5.01 1.56
CA LEU A 49 1.25 -3.69 1.47
C LEU A 49 0.56 -2.64 2.36
N MET A 50 -0.77 -2.71 2.49
CA MET A 50 -1.51 -1.83 3.40
C MET A 50 -1.13 -2.08 4.86
N ASN A 51 -0.91 -3.34 5.25
CA ASN A 51 -0.44 -3.68 6.60
C ASN A 51 0.98 -3.16 6.84
N GLU A 52 1.92 -3.35 5.91
CA GLU A 52 3.27 -2.78 6.02
C GLU A 52 3.23 -1.25 6.19
N TYR A 53 2.35 -0.58 5.45
CA TYR A 53 2.16 0.86 5.59
C TYR A 53 1.64 1.25 6.97
N PHE A 54 0.68 0.49 7.51
CA PHE A 54 0.16 0.76 8.85
C PHE A 54 1.22 0.51 9.93
N GLU A 55 2.03 -0.54 9.80
CA GLU A 55 3.15 -0.81 10.70
C GLU A 55 4.17 0.34 10.68
N GLU A 56 4.57 0.82 9.50
CA GLU A 56 5.44 2.01 9.37
C GLU A 56 4.84 3.23 10.07
N LYS A 57 3.54 3.48 9.90
CA LYS A 57 2.89 4.62 10.58
C LYS A 57 2.79 4.42 12.08
N ILE A 58 2.55 3.21 12.56
CA ILE A 58 2.53 2.91 14.01
C ILE A 58 3.91 3.13 14.61
N GLU A 59 4.98 2.66 13.95
CA GLU A 59 6.37 2.93 14.36
C GLU A 59 6.67 4.43 14.37
N HIS A 60 6.11 5.19 13.44
CA HIS A 60 6.27 6.63 13.41
C HIS A 60 5.57 7.38 14.55
N LEU A 61 4.56 6.76 15.18
CA LEU A 61 3.80 7.33 16.30
C LEU A 61 4.40 7.01 17.68
N MET A 62 5.31 6.02 17.79
CA MET A 62 5.95 5.59 19.05
C MET A 62 7.30 6.27 19.28
#